data_AF-A0A2A4Q7Q9-F1
#
_entry.id   AF-A0A2A4Q7Q9-F1
#
_cell.length_a   1.000
_cell.length_b   1.000
_cell.length_c   1.000
_cell.angle_alpha   90.00
_cell.angle_beta   90.00
_cell.angle_gamma   90.00
#
_symmetry.space_group_name_H-M   'P 1'
#
loop_
_entity.id
_entity.type
_entity.pdbx_description
1 polymer ?
#
loop_
_entity_poly.entity_id
_entity_poly.type
_entity_poly.pdbx_seq_one_letter_code
_entity_poly.pdbx_strand_id
1 'polypeptide(L)'
;MVRLTYIKPMKRFLIPTLCALALTTPAQADPKDWEDLRKGLELLSKDTQKFFESWVDDIGPLLNSLRDKVDDLGHYAPPEVLPNGDIILRRKPEKPAPTAQKPSIEI
;
A
#
# COMPACT_ATOMS: atom_id res chain seq x y z
N MET A 1 16.19 56.06 11.16
CA MET A 1 16.74 54.83 11.79
C MET A 1 15.61 53.85 12.01
N VAL A 2 15.71 52.64 11.45
CA VAL A 2 14.67 51.61 11.37
C VAL A 2 14.74 50.70 12.59
N ARG A 3 13.60 50.34 13.19
CA ARG A 3 13.46 49.05 13.90
C ARG A 3 12.16 48.36 13.49
N LEU A 4 12.37 47.16 12.96
CA LEU A 4 11.42 46.23 12.39
C LEU A 4 10.85 45.35 13.52
N THR A 5 9.54 45.31 13.71
CA THR A 5 8.91 44.18 14.40
C THR A 5 7.75 43.66 13.54
N TYR A 6 7.96 42.45 13.04
CA TYR A 6 7.21 41.76 12.01
C TYR A 6 6.13 40.88 12.64
N ILE A 7 4.90 40.96 12.15
CA ILE A 7 3.76 40.08 12.50
C ILE A 7 3.77 38.87 11.55
N LYS A 8 3.75 37.63 12.06
CA LYS A 8 3.45 36.41 11.27
C LYS A 8 2.96 35.23 12.14
N PRO A 9 2.30 34.18 11.57
CA PRO A 9 0.93 33.84 11.90
C PRO A 9 0.76 32.41 12.47
N MET A 10 -0.45 32.11 12.93
CA MET A 10 -0.92 30.81 13.43
C MET A 10 -0.50 29.64 12.53
N LYS A 11 0.29 28.71 13.07
CA LYS A 11 0.74 27.49 12.39
C LYS A 11 0.05 26.27 13.01
N ARG A 12 -0.89 25.70 12.26
CA ARG A 12 -0.93 24.29 11.80
C ARG A 12 0.07 23.30 12.46
N PHE A 13 0.06 23.17 13.78
CA PHE A 13 0.91 22.25 14.54
C PHE A 13 0.09 21.32 15.45
N LEU A 14 -1.08 20.89 14.98
CA LEU A 14 -1.93 19.96 15.72
C LEU A 14 -1.63 18.48 15.43
N ILE A 15 -0.59 18.18 14.64
CA ILE A 15 -0.23 16.81 14.23
C ILE A 15 1.01 16.22 14.95
N PRO A 16 2.03 16.97 15.47
CA PRO A 16 3.14 16.33 16.17
C PRO A 16 2.80 15.89 17.60
N THR A 17 1.67 16.30 18.17
CA THR A 17 1.29 16.03 19.57
C THR A 17 1.06 14.55 19.88
N LEU A 18 0.77 13.71 18.86
CA LEU A 18 0.56 12.27 19.05
C LEU A 18 1.89 11.47 19.09
N CYS A 19 2.96 11.93 18.42
CA CYS A 19 4.30 11.34 18.58
C CYS A 19 5.06 11.91 19.79
N ALA A 20 4.68 13.09 20.28
CA ALA A 20 5.31 13.72 21.44
C ALA A 20 4.89 13.09 22.80
N LEU A 21 3.84 12.26 22.83
CA LEU A 21 3.47 11.49 24.03
C LEU A 21 4.38 10.28 24.31
N ALA A 22 5.30 9.97 23.40
CA ALA A 22 6.35 8.96 23.58
C ALA A 22 7.66 9.53 24.19
N LEU A 23 7.69 10.82 24.55
CA LEU A 23 8.86 11.47 25.14
C LEU A 23 8.74 11.71 26.66
N THR A 24 7.74 11.11 27.36
CA THR A 24 7.87 10.98 28.83
C THR A 24 9.01 9.99 29.08
N THR A 25 10.18 10.55 29.35
CA THR A 25 11.45 9.86 29.28
C THR A 25 11.64 9.07 30.59
N PRO A 26 11.83 7.74 30.60
CA PRO A 26 12.89 7.20 31.43
C PRO A 26 14.17 7.48 30.65
N ALA A 27 14.85 8.60 30.95
CA ALA A 27 16.12 8.99 30.31
C ALA A 27 17.30 8.04 30.65
N GLN A 28 16.98 6.82 31.08
CA GLN A 28 17.85 5.69 31.36
C GLN A 28 17.02 4.45 30.99
N ALA A 29 17.01 4.05 29.72
CA ALA A 29 16.56 2.70 29.37
C ALA A 29 17.65 1.76 29.88
N ASP A 30 17.32 0.95 30.89
CA ASP A 30 18.24 -0.07 31.37
C ASP A 30 18.48 -1.07 30.23
N PRO A 31 19.69 -1.61 30.01
CA PRO A 31 19.92 -2.61 28.97
C PRO A 31 18.93 -3.79 29.03
N LYS A 32 18.40 -4.10 30.21
CA LYS A 32 17.36 -5.12 30.41
C LYS A 32 16.01 -4.76 29.77
N ASP A 33 15.61 -3.49 29.74
CA ASP A 33 14.35 -3.04 29.12
C ASP A 33 14.33 -3.31 27.62
N TRP A 34 15.48 -3.17 26.96
CA TRP A 34 15.65 -3.45 25.54
C TRP A 34 15.57 -4.95 25.24
N GLU A 35 16.15 -5.81 26.09
CA GLU A 35 16.01 -7.26 25.96
C GLU A 35 14.56 -7.73 26.16
N ASP A 36 13.87 -7.18 27.16
CA ASP A 36 12.46 -7.50 27.42
C ASP A 36 11.55 -7.07 26.25
N LEU A 37 11.80 -5.89 25.65
CA LEU A 37 11.09 -5.44 24.44
C LEU A 37 11.35 -6.36 23.24
N ARG A 38 12.62 -6.73 23.00
CA ARG A 38 12.98 -7.64 21.89
C ARG A 38 12.34 -9.00 22.07
N LYS A 39 12.31 -9.51 23.30
CA LYS A 39 11.62 -10.76 23.64
C LYS A 39 10.11 -10.65 23.40
N GLY A 40 9.50 -9.53 23.76
CA GLY A 40 8.10 -9.26 23.45
C GLY A 40 7.80 -9.22 21.95
N LEU A 41 8.65 -8.55 21.17
CA LEU A 41 8.56 -8.54 19.70
C LEU A 41 8.79 -9.92 19.09
N GLU A 42 9.71 -10.72 19.63
CA GLU A 42 9.96 -12.08 19.17
C GLU A 42 8.72 -12.96 19.38
N LEU A 43 8.13 -12.91 20.58
CA LEU A 43 6.89 -13.62 20.89
C LEU A 43 5.75 -13.18 19.96
N LEU A 44 5.55 -11.87 19.81
CA LEU A 44 4.55 -11.31 18.90
C LEU A 44 4.78 -11.76 17.44
N SER A 45 6.03 -11.74 16.98
CA SER A 45 6.39 -12.15 15.62
C SER A 45 6.09 -13.63 15.41
N LYS A 46 6.36 -14.47 16.41
CA LYS A 46 6.10 -15.91 16.38
C LYS A 46 4.60 -16.20 16.33
N ASP A 47 3.80 -15.46 17.08
CA ASP A 47 2.34 -15.61 17.04
C ASP A 47 1.76 -15.08 15.72
N THR A 48 2.26 -13.95 15.22
CA THR A 48 1.87 -13.39 13.92
C THR A 48 2.24 -14.35 12.79
N GLN A 49 3.41 -14.95 12.83
CA GLN A 49 3.86 -15.93 11.83
C GLN A 49 2.92 -17.14 11.77
N LYS A 50 2.58 -17.72 12.92
CA LYS A 50 1.66 -18.86 12.99
C LYS A 50 0.26 -18.49 12.49
N PHE A 51 -0.23 -17.31 12.86
CA PHE A 51 -1.50 -16.80 12.37
C PHE A 51 -1.47 -16.67 10.84
N PHE A 52 -0.40 -16.13 10.28
CA PHE A 52 -0.25 -15.95 8.84
C PHE A 52 -0.15 -17.29 8.11
N GLU A 53 0.55 -18.27 8.68
CA GLU A 53 0.63 -19.64 8.14
C GLU A 53 -0.76 -20.28 8.07
N SER A 54 -1.53 -20.23 9.16
CA SER A 54 -2.92 -20.72 9.20
C SER A 54 -3.82 -19.97 8.21
N TRP A 55 -3.69 -18.65 8.13
CA TRP A 55 -4.48 -17.82 7.23
C TRP A 55 -4.17 -18.10 5.76
N VAL A 56 -2.89 -18.33 5.42
CA VAL A 56 -2.48 -18.74 4.07
C VAL A 56 -2.97 -20.15 3.75
N ASP A 57 -3.03 -21.07 4.71
CA ASP A 57 -3.61 -22.41 4.49
C ASP A 57 -5.12 -22.33 4.22
N ASP A 58 -5.84 -21.52 5.00
CA ASP A 58 -7.28 -21.33 4.88
C ASP A 58 -7.68 -20.56 3.61
N ILE A 59 -6.95 -19.48 3.28
CA ILE A 59 -7.28 -18.56 2.18
C ILE A 59 -6.49 -18.89 0.90
N GLY A 60 -5.40 -19.64 0.98
CA GLY A 60 -4.56 -20.04 -0.14
C GLY A 60 -5.32 -20.69 -1.29
N PRO A 61 -6.21 -21.67 -1.06
CA PRO A 61 -7.02 -22.29 -2.11
C PRO A 61 -7.93 -21.29 -2.83
N LEU A 62 -8.52 -20.34 -2.08
CA LEU A 62 -9.33 -19.26 -2.63
C LEU A 62 -8.47 -18.30 -3.47
N LEU A 63 -7.28 -17.92 -2.98
CA LEU A 63 -6.35 -17.07 -3.72
C LEU A 63 -5.83 -17.74 -4.99
N ASN A 64 -5.59 -19.06 -4.95
CA ASN A 64 -5.19 -19.80 -6.15
C ASN A 64 -6.33 -19.78 -7.18
N SER A 65 -7.57 -20.01 -6.74
CA SER A 65 -8.77 -19.92 -7.59
C SER A 65 -8.98 -18.52 -8.16
N LEU A 66 -8.62 -17.47 -7.41
CA LEU A 66 -8.63 -16.09 -7.88
C LEU A 66 -7.49 -15.82 -8.85
N ARG A 67 -6.29 -16.36 -8.63
CA ARG A 67 -5.15 -16.22 -9.54
C ARG A 67 -5.47 -16.75 -10.94
N ASP A 68 -6.13 -17.91 -11.04
CA ASP A 68 -6.61 -18.44 -12.33
C ASP A 68 -7.61 -17.50 -13.02
N LYS A 69 -8.41 -16.74 -12.26
CA LYS A 69 -9.38 -15.77 -12.81
C LYS A 69 -8.76 -14.40 -13.11
N VAL A 70 -7.62 -14.08 -12.50
CA VAL A 70 -6.92 -12.79 -12.58
C VAL A 70 -5.86 -12.78 -13.68
N ASP A 71 -5.55 -13.91 -14.32
CA ASP A 71 -4.57 -14.01 -15.42
C ASP A 71 -4.87 -13.06 -16.61
N ASP A 72 -6.13 -12.63 -16.74
CA ASP A 72 -6.60 -11.71 -17.79
C ASP A 72 -6.22 -10.24 -17.59
N LEU A 73 -5.52 -9.88 -16.49
CA LEU A 73 -5.08 -8.50 -16.22
C LEU A 73 -4.18 -7.92 -17.32
N GLY A 74 -3.50 -8.76 -18.10
CA GLY A 74 -2.64 -8.33 -19.21
C GLY A 74 -3.38 -7.61 -20.34
N HIS A 75 -4.70 -7.82 -20.46
CA HIS A 75 -5.55 -7.08 -21.40
C HIS A 75 -5.99 -5.72 -20.88
N TYR A 76 -5.61 -5.35 -19.66
CA TYR A 76 -5.99 -4.07 -19.05
C TYR A 76 -4.75 -3.20 -18.81
N ALA A 77 -4.96 -1.89 -18.84
CA ALA A 77 -3.99 -0.88 -18.47
C ALA A 77 -3.84 -0.84 -16.94
N PRO A 78 -2.73 -0.26 -16.42
CA PRO A 78 -2.59 -0.04 -14.99
C PRO A 78 -3.77 0.76 -14.41
N PRO A 79 -4.13 0.52 -13.13
CA PRO A 79 -5.24 1.19 -12.47
C PRO A 79 -5.05 2.71 -12.39
N GLU A 80 -6.09 3.46 -12.77
CA GLU A 80 -6.18 4.90 -12.61
C GLU A 80 -7.07 5.24 -11.41
N VAL A 81 -6.53 5.94 -10.41
CA VAL A 81 -7.29 6.35 -9.22
C VAL A 81 -7.95 7.71 -9.49
N LEU A 82 -9.26 7.77 -9.36
CA LEU A 82 -10.04 8.98 -9.53
C LEU A 82 -10.05 9.85 -8.27
N PRO A 83 -10.32 11.17 -8.38
CA PRO A 83 -10.34 12.09 -7.24
C PRO A 83 -11.44 11.79 -6.19
N ASN A 84 -12.43 10.96 -6.53
CA ASN A 84 -13.46 10.48 -5.61
C ASN A 84 -13.05 9.20 -4.85
N GLY A 85 -11.94 8.55 -5.23
CA GLY A 85 -11.46 7.30 -4.63
C GLY A 85 -11.82 6.03 -5.40
N ASP A 86 -12.55 6.13 -6.52
CA ASP A 86 -12.81 4.98 -7.39
C ASP A 86 -11.55 4.62 -8.21
N ILE A 87 -11.46 3.34 -8.60
CA ILE A 87 -10.37 2.84 -9.45
C ILE A 87 -10.95 2.38 -10.79
N ILE A 88 -10.38 2.87 -11.89
CA ILE A 88 -10.72 2.43 -13.24
C ILE A 88 -9.61 1.53 -13.79
N LEU A 89 -9.98 0.35 -14.30
CA LEU A 89 -9.14 -0.51 -15.15
C LEU A 89 -9.61 -0.42 -16.60
N ARG A 90 -8.85 0.29 -17.45
CA ARG A 90 -9.18 0.43 -18.88
C ARG A 90 -8.66 -0.79 -19.65
N ARG A 91 -9.45 -1.35 -20.57
CA ARG A 91 -8.96 -2.42 -21.46
C ARG A 91 -7.98 -1.86 -22.49
N LYS A 92 -6.84 -2.52 -22.70
CA LYS A 92 -5.87 -2.21 -23.74
C LYS A 92 -6.51 -2.46 -25.11
N PRO A 93 -6.27 -1.59 -26.11
CA PRO A 93 -6.73 -1.87 -27.47
C PRO A 93 -6.08 -3.15 -27.99
N GLU A 94 -6.90 -4.09 -28.47
CA GLU A 94 -6.40 -5.26 -29.22
C GLU A 94 -5.64 -4.73 -30.44
N LYS A 95 -4.45 -5.30 -30.68
CA LYS A 95 -3.64 -4.95 -31.85
C LYS A 95 -4.52 -5.23 -33.08
N PRO A 96 -4.72 -4.27 -34.01
CA PRO A 96 -5.57 -4.51 -35.16
C PRO A 96 -5.08 -5.75 -35.89
N ALA A 97 -5.98 -6.72 -36.08
CA ALA A 97 -5.68 -7.91 -36.85
C ALA A 97 -5.11 -7.49 -38.21
N PRO A 98 -4.06 -8.15 -38.74
CA PRO A 98 -3.66 -7.94 -40.13
C PRO A 98 -4.90 -8.13 -40.97
N THR A 99 -5.37 -7.06 -41.63
CA THR A 99 -6.54 -7.11 -42.49
C THR A 99 -6.31 -8.19 -43.52
N ALA A 100 -7.00 -9.32 -43.37
CA ALA A 100 -7.15 -10.29 -44.44
C ALA A 100 -7.79 -9.52 -45.60
N GLN A 101 -6.98 -9.21 -46.62
CA GLN A 101 -7.47 -8.67 -47.88
C GLN A 101 -8.53 -9.64 -48.37
N LYS A 102 -9.79 -9.20 -48.35
CA LYS A 102 -10.88 -9.91 -49.03
C LYS A 102 -10.42 -10.03 -50.49
N PRO A 103 -10.25 -11.24 -51.06
CA PRO A 103 -9.92 -11.33 -52.47
C PRO A 103 -11.07 -10.71 -53.22
N SER A 104 -10.78 -9.58 -53.87
CA SER A 104 -11.71 -8.92 -54.78
C SER A 104 -11.86 -9.86 -55.97
N ILE A 105 -12.95 -10.63 -55.99
CA ILE A 105 -13.36 -11.36 -57.18
C ILE A 105 -13.94 -10.28 -58.10
N GLU A 106 -13.11 -9.82 -59.05
CA GLU A 106 -13.60 -9.14 -60.25
C GLU A 106 -14.48 -10.14 -60.99
N ILE A 107 -15.74 -9.73 -61.22
CA ILE A 107 -16.73 -10.44 -62.02
C ILE A 107 -16.60 -9.95 -63.46
#